data_AF-A0A5B8LGH7-F1
#
_entry.id   AF-A0A5B8LGH7-F1
#
_cell.length_a   1.000
_cell.length_b   1.000
_cell.length_c   1.000
_cell.angle_alpha   90.00
_cell.angle_beta   90.00
_cell.angle_gamma   90.00
#
_symmetry.space_group_name_H-M   'P 1'
#
loop_
_entity.id
_entity.type
_entity.pdbx_description
1 polymer ?
#
loop_
_entity_poly.entity_id
_entity_poly.type
_entity_poly.pdbx_seq_one_letter_code
_entity_poly.pdbx_strand_id
1 'polypeptide(L)'
;MQVATVSTIAQTIQLSLSPVFMLAGISGLLNVLAGRLSRVVDRARALEALHPRSTGPEHDRHVWELRLLDKRIWVINAALFLAVSSAILTCTVVALLFVAELADLKFGTYVALTFILAMVCLIASLVAFIVEVRMSLRAVHIRAELLEHS
;
A
#
# COMPACT_ATOMS: atom_id res chain seq x y z
N MET A 1 32.26 19.66 -29.09
CA MET A 1 30.79 19.49 -28.96
C MET A 1 30.48 18.18 -28.22
N GLN A 2 30.96 18.04 -26.97
CA GLN A 2 30.82 16.81 -26.17
C GLN A 2 30.37 17.10 -24.72
N VAL A 3 30.56 18.34 -24.25
CA VAL A 3 30.18 18.77 -22.90
C VAL A 3 28.66 19.00 -22.77
N ALA A 4 27.98 19.41 -23.86
CA ALA A 4 26.55 19.66 -23.85
C ALA A 4 25.73 18.37 -23.59
N THR A 5 26.03 17.26 -24.26
CA THR A 5 25.28 16.00 -24.15
C THR A 5 25.45 15.31 -22.79
N VAL A 6 26.65 15.37 -22.21
CA VAL A 6 26.89 14.83 -20.85
C VAL A 6 26.15 15.67 -19.81
N SER A 7 26.07 16.99 -20.00
CA SER A 7 25.33 17.89 -19.11
C SER A 7 23.82 17.61 -19.13
N THR A 8 23.22 17.34 -20.29
CA THR A 8 21.77 17.07 -20.36
C THR A 8 21.40 15.74 -19.73
N ILE A 9 22.16 14.67 -20.02
CA ILE A 9 21.94 13.36 -19.38
C ILE A 9 22.10 13.45 -17.85
N ALA A 10 23.11 14.19 -17.37
CA ALA A 10 23.30 14.41 -15.93
C ALA A 10 22.12 15.16 -15.29
N GLN A 11 21.54 16.14 -15.97
CA GLN A 11 20.32 16.82 -15.51
C GLN A 11 19.12 15.88 -15.46
N THR A 12 18.90 15.05 -16.48
CA THR A 12 17.82 14.06 -16.49
C THR A 12 17.95 13.04 -15.36
N ILE A 13 19.18 12.59 -15.05
CA ILE A 13 19.45 11.73 -13.89
C ILE A 13 19.06 12.43 -12.59
N GLN A 14 19.44 13.70 -12.41
CA GLN A 14 19.07 14.46 -11.21
C GLN A 14 17.56 14.64 -11.08
N LEU A 15 16.86 14.93 -12.18
CA LEU A 15 15.40 15.07 -12.19
C LEU A 15 14.69 13.74 -11.87
N SER A 16 15.23 12.62 -12.33
CA SER A 16 14.67 11.29 -12.05
C SER A 16 14.94 10.78 -10.63
N LEU A 17 15.92 11.33 -9.90
CA LEU A 17 16.12 11.00 -8.48
C LEU A 17 14.92 11.36 -7.59
N SER A 18 14.19 12.43 -7.91
CA SER A 18 13.02 12.86 -7.13
C SER A 18 11.90 11.80 -7.07
N PRO A 19 11.39 11.28 -8.21
CA PRO A 19 10.43 10.17 -8.20
C PRO A 19 11.04 8.86 -7.69
N VAL A 20 12.33 8.60 -7.90
CA VAL A 20 12.98 7.39 -7.35
C VAL A 20 13.00 7.42 -5.82
N PHE A 21 13.18 8.58 -5.18
CA PHE A 21 13.10 8.71 -3.73
C PHE A 21 11.72 8.29 -3.18
N MET A 22 10.64 8.58 -3.92
CA MET A 22 9.29 8.13 -3.57
C MET A 22 9.17 6.60 -3.53
N LEU A 23 9.88 5.86 -4.40
CA LEU A 23 9.87 4.38 -4.39
C LEU A 23 10.40 3.80 -3.08
N ALA A 24 11.39 4.45 -2.45
CA ALA A 24 11.87 4.03 -1.13
C ALA A 24 10.77 4.15 -0.07
N GLY A 25 10.01 5.25 -0.09
CA GLY A 25 8.84 5.43 0.76
C GLY A 25 7.75 4.38 0.53
N ILE A 26 7.47 4.06 -0.74
CA ILE A 26 6.50 3.02 -1.10
C ILE A 26 6.98 1.64 -0.60
N SER A 27 8.27 1.34 -0.72
CA SER A 27 8.84 0.07 -0.25
C SER A 27 8.63 -0.11 1.26
N GLY A 28 8.83 0.95 2.03
CA GLY A 28 8.51 0.98 3.47
C GLY A 28 7.02 0.71 3.74
N LEU A 29 6.12 1.37 3.01
CA LEU A 29 4.68 1.17 3.14
C LEU A 29 4.25 -0.26 2.79
N LEU A 30 4.79 -0.84 1.71
CA LEU A 30 4.50 -2.20 1.29
C LEU A 30 4.92 -3.22 2.35
N ASN A 31 6.10 -3.03 2.97
CA ASN A 31 6.56 -3.92 4.03
C ASN A 31 5.61 -3.89 5.26
N VAL A 32 5.14 -2.70 5.64
CA VAL A 32 4.18 -2.54 6.75
C VAL A 32 2.85 -3.20 6.42
N LEU A 33 2.32 -2.98 5.22
CA LEU A 33 1.05 -3.56 4.77
C LEU A 33 1.14 -5.09 4.65
N ALA A 34 2.22 -5.62 4.06
CA ALA A 34 2.45 -7.05 3.93
C ALA A 34 2.56 -7.73 5.31
N GLY A 35 3.31 -7.13 6.25
CA GLY A 35 3.41 -7.64 7.62
C GLY A 35 2.09 -7.56 8.40
N ARG A 36 1.22 -6.59 8.09
CA ARG A 36 -0.14 -6.57 8.65
C ARG A 36 -1.03 -7.64 8.03
N LEU A 37 -1.00 -7.80 6.70
CA LEU A 37 -1.77 -8.81 5.99
C LEU A 37 -1.44 -10.21 6.52
N SER A 38 -0.15 -10.55 6.64
CA SER A 38 0.29 -11.84 7.18
C SER A 38 -0.34 -12.10 8.55
N ARG A 39 -0.23 -11.15 9.49
CA ARG A 39 -0.79 -11.30 10.84
C ARG A 39 -2.31 -11.48 10.86
N VAL A 40 -3.04 -10.78 9.98
CA VAL A 40 -4.50 -10.92 9.89
C VAL A 40 -4.89 -12.25 9.27
N VAL A 41 -4.20 -12.70 8.22
CA VAL A 41 -4.42 -14.01 7.57
C VAL A 41 -4.07 -15.16 8.52
N ASP A 42 -2.96 -15.07 9.25
CA ASP A 42 -2.57 -16.09 10.22
C ASP A 42 -3.61 -16.21 11.35
N ARG A 43 -4.17 -15.08 11.81
CA ARG A 43 -5.27 -15.08 12.78
C ARG A 43 -6.56 -15.66 12.21
N ALA A 44 -6.89 -15.37 10.95
CA ALA A 44 -8.06 -15.95 10.28
C ALA A 44 -7.92 -17.47 10.17
N ARG A 45 -6.76 -17.97 9.73
CA ARG A 45 -6.46 -19.41 9.64
C ARG A 45 -6.55 -20.12 10.99
N ALA A 46 -6.02 -19.50 12.05
CA ALA A 46 -6.11 -20.06 13.40
C ALA A 46 -7.58 -20.17 13.87
N LEU A 47 -8.41 -19.19 13.53
CA LEU A 47 -9.84 -19.18 13.87
C LEU A 47 -10.64 -20.18 13.03
N GLU A 48 -10.34 -20.31 11.73
CA GLU A 48 -10.90 -21.33 10.84
C GLU A 48 -10.61 -22.75 11.34
N ALA A 49 -9.42 -23.01 11.88
CA ALA A 49 -9.05 -24.31 12.42
C ALA A 49 -9.86 -24.69 13.69
N LEU A 50 -10.34 -23.71 14.44
CA LEU A 50 -11.18 -23.90 15.65
C LEU A 50 -12.67 -24.03 15.30
N HIS A 51 -13.07 -23.54 14.13
CA HIS A 51 -14.45 -23.51 13.66
C HIS A 51 -15.16 -24.88 13.66
N PRO A 52 -14.56 -26.01 13.21
CA PRO A 52 -15.21 -27.32 13.17
C PRO A 52 -15.47 -27.93 14.55
N ARG A 53 -14.85 -27.40 15.61
CA ARG A 53 -14.97 -27.90 16.99
C ARG A 53 -15.93 -27.08 17.85
N SER A 54 -16.47 -25.99 17.32
CA SER A 54 -17.38 -25.08 18.02
C SER A 54 -18.84 -25.41 17.72
N THR A 55 -19.68 -25.51 18.75
CA THR A 55 -21.14 -25.70 18.65
C THR A 55 -21.86 -24.71 19.57
N GLY A 56 -23.04 -24.23 19.18
CA GLY A 56 -23.83 -23.27 19.96
C GLY A 56 -23.36 -21.80 19.79
N PRO A 57 -23.59 -20.93 20.79
CA PRO A 57 -23.34 -19.48 20.70
C PRO A 57 -21.88 -19.08 20.37
N GLU A 58 -20.91 -19.92 20.73
CA GLU A 58 -19.49 -19.74 20.40
C GLU A 58 -19.24 -19.83 18.88
N HIS A 59 -20.02 -20.65 18.16
CA HIS A 59 -19.91 -20.77 16.71
C HIS A 59 -20.29 -19.46 16.01
N ASP A 60 -21.43 -18.87 16.39
CA ASP A 60 -21.88 -17.58 15.84
C ASP A 60 -20.88 -16.46 16.12
N ARG A 61 -20.23 -16.49 17.29
CA ARG A 61 -19.16 -15.56 17.65
C ARG A 61 -17.93 -15.72 16.76
N HIS A 62 -17.51 -16.95 16.48
CA HIS A 62 -16.40 -17.23 15.56
C HIS A 62 -16.72 -16.79 14.12
N VAL A 63 -17.95 -17.01 13.64
CA VAL A 63 -18.39 -16.54 12.31
C VAL A 63 -18.34 -15.01 12.22
N TRP A 64 -18.78 -14.30 13.26
CA TRP A 64 -18.73 -12.84 13.28
C TRP A 64 -17.29 -12.32 13.24
N GLU A 65 -16.38 -12.90 14.04
CA GLU A 65 -14.97 -12.52 14.05
C GLU A 65 -14.28 -12.83 12.71
N LEU A 66 -14.63 -13.95 12.05
CA LEU A 66 -14.17 -14.29 10.69
C LEU A 66 -14.58 -13.24 9.66
N ARG A 67 -15.85 -12.80 9.67
CA ARG A 67 -16.32 -11.74 8.76
C ARG A 67 -15.60 -10.40 8.97
N LEU A 68 -15.25 -10.08 10.22
CA LEU A 68 -14.48 -8.88 10.53
C LEU A 68 -13.04 -8.98 10.01
N LEU A 69 -12.41 -10.16 10.15
CA LEU A 69 -11.07 -10.42 9.63
C LEU A 69 -11.04 -10.36 8.10
N ASP A 70 -12.03 -10.94 7.42
CA ASP A 70 -12.16 -10.90 5.97
C ASP A 70 -12.27 -9.46 5.42
N LYS A 71 -13.11 -8.63 6.06
CA LYS A 71 -13.21 -7.21 5.70
C LYS A 71 -11.87 -6.47 5.86
N ARG A 72 -11.07 -6.80 6.88
CA ARG A 72 -9.73 -6.22 7.08
C ARG A 72 -8.75 -6.69 6.01
N ILE A 73 -8.79 -7.96 5.63
CA ILE A 73 -7.97 -8.51 4.53
C ILE A 73 -8.25 -7.75 3.24
N TRP A 74 -9.53 -7.54 2.90
CA TRP A 74 -9.91 -6.82 1.69
C TRP A 74 -9.37 -5.39 1.66
N VAL A 75 -9.44 -4.66 2.79
CA VAL A 75 -8.93 -3.28 2.88
C VAL A 75 -7.40 -3.22 2.82
N ILE A 76 -6.69 -4.14 3.49
CA ILE A 76 -5.22 -4.22 3.38
C ILE A 76 -4.80 -4.51 1.95
N ASN A 77 -5.49 -5.47 1.30
CA ASN A 77 -5.18 -5.85 -0.07
C ASN A 77 -5.44 -4.71 -1.06
N ALA A 78 -6.53 -3.96 -0.88
CA ALA A 78 -6.79 -2.75 -1.66
C ALA A 78 -5.68 -1.69 -1.46
N ALA A 79 -5.25 -1.45 -0.22
CA ALA A 79 -4.14 -0.53 0.06
C ALA A 79 -2.83 -0.97 -0.60
N LEU A 80 -2.51 -2.26 -0.56
CA LEU A 80 -1.35 -2.86 -1.24
C LEU A 80 -1.42 -2.65 -2.75
N PHE A 81 -2.58 -2.94 -3.35
CA PHE A 81 -2.78 -2.77 -4.78
C PHE A 81 -2.53 -1.32 -5.21
N LEU A 82 -3.10 -0.35 -4.48
CA LEU A 82 -2.89 1.08 -4.77
C LEU A 82 -1.43 1.51 -4.60
N ALA A 83 -0.72 1.00 -3.59
CA ALA A 83 0.70 1.28 -3.38
C ALA A 83 1.56 0.72 -4.53
N VAL A 84 1.29 -0.52 -4.96
CA VAL A 84 1.99 -1.14 -6.10
C VAL A 84 1.68 -0.40 -7.40
N SER A 85 0.42 -0.01 -7.64
CA SER A 85 0.06 0.81 -8.81
C SER A 85 0.80 2.14 -8.81
N SER A 86 0.93 2.80 -7.66
CA SER A 86 1.74 4.02 -7.53
C SER A 86 3.21 3.76 -7.87
N ALA A 87 3.81 2.68 -7.38
CA ALA A 87 5.20 2.33 -7.71
C ALA A 87 5.40 2.10 -9.21
N ILE A 88 4.47 1.38 -9.85
CA ILE A 88 4.51 1.14 -11.30
C ILE A 88 4.45 2.46 -12.07
N LEU A 89 3.52 3.36 -11.71
CA LEU A 89 3.40 4.68 -12.34
C LEU A 89 4.66 5.53 -12.14
N THR A 90 5.28 5.47 -10.96
CA THR A 90 6.54 6.15 -10.69
C THR A 90 7.69 5.60 -11.53
N CYS A 91 7.76 4.27 -11.72
CA CYS A 91 8.72 3.67 -12.65
C CYS A 91 8.45 4.12 -14.10
N THR A 92 7.18 4.24 -14.51
CA THR A 92 6.81 4.79 -15.81
C THR A 92 7.26 6.24 -15.97
N VAL A 93 7.10 7.08 -14.95
CA VAL A 93 7.58 8.48 -14.95
C VAL A 93 9.08 8.54 -15.19
N VAL A 94 9.86 7.70 -14.48
CA VAL A 94 11.32 7.64 -14.66
C VAL A 94 11.67 7.25 -16.10
N ALA A 95 11.03 6.21 -16.64
CA ALA A 95 11.25 5.81 -18.03
C ALA A 95 10.89 6.92 -19.03
N LEU A 96 9.75 7.61 -18.82
CA LEU A 96 9.32 8.72 -19.67
C LEU A 96 10.27 9.92 -19.61
N LEU A 97 10.90 10.21 -18.47
CA LEU A 97 11.92 11.27 -18.37
C LEU A 97 13.12 10.99 -19.29
N PHE A 98 13.61 9.75 -19.31
CA PHE A 98 14.70 9.36 -20.21
C PHE A 98 14.28 9.38 -21.68
N VAL A 99 13.07 8.90 -22.00
CA VAL A 99 12.54 8.93 -23.37
C VAL A 99 12.34 10.37 -23.86
N ALA A 100 11.84 11.25 -23.01
CA ALA A 100 11.64 12.67 -23.34
C ALA A 100 12.96 13.36 -23.67
N GLU A 101 14.00 13.08 -22.89
CA GLU A 101 15.36 13.58 -23.12
C GLU A 101 15.93 13.08 -24.46
N LEU A 102 15.78 11.79 -24.77
CA LEU A 102 16.32 11.18 -25.98
C LEU A 102 15.61 11.60 -27.27
N ALA A 103 14.31 11.92 -27.18
CA ALA A 103 13.48 12.19 -28.35
C ALA A 103 13.31 13.68 -28.68
N ASP A 104 13.84 14.61 -27.86
CA ASP A 104 13.63 16.07 -27.98
C ASP A 104 12.14 16.47 -28.10
N LEU A 105 11.26 15.62 -27.54
CA LEU A 105 9.81 15.77 -27.59
C LEU A 105 9.32 16.48 -26.32
N LYS A 106 8.32 17.37 -26.48
CA LYS A 106 7.64 18.08 -25.37
C LYS A 106 6.73 17.15 -24.55
N PHE A 107 7.24 16.02 -24.06
CA PHE A 107 6.51 15.06 -23.22
C PHE A 107 6.30 15.53 -21.77
N GLY A 108 6.77 16.71 -21.39
CA GLY A 108 6.68 17.24 -20.02
C GLY A 108 5.27 17.15 -19.43
N THR A 109 4.22 17.42 -20.22
CA THR A 109 2.82 17.30 -19.77
C THR A 109 2.43 15.87 -19.42
N TYR A 110 2.84 14.88 -20.22
CA TYR A 110 2.54 13.46 -19.97
C TYR A 110 3.28 12.93 -18.74
N VAL A 111 4.54 13.33 -18.57
CA VAL A 111 5.34 13.00 -17.37
C VAL A 111 4.64 13.56 -16.12
N ALA A 112 4.25 14.84 -16.16
CA ALA A 112 3.57 15.50 -15.06
C ALA A 112 2.22 14.82 -14.71
N LEU A 113 1.39 14.52 -15.71
CA LEU A 113 0.11 13.84 -15.50
C LEU A 113 0.28 12.45 -14.90
N THR A 114 1.24 11.66 -15.40
CA THR A 114 1.54 10.31 -14.90
C THR A 114 2.05 10.37 -13.46
N PHE A 115 2.88 11.37 -13.13
CA PHE A 115 3.39 11.56 -11.78
C PHE A 115 2.29 11.97 -10.79
N ILE A 116 1.39 12.89 -11.19
CA ILE A 116 0.23 13.26 -10.39
C ILE A 116 -0.66 12.03 -10.12
N LEU A 117 -0.90 11.20 -11.14
CA LEU A 117 -1.66 9.96 -10.97
C LEU A 117 -0.98 9.01 -9.98
N ALA A 118 0.35 8.86 -10.06
CA ALA A 118 1.13 8.08 -9.12
C ALA A 118 0.95 8.57 -7.67
N MET A 119 1.00 9.90 -7.46
CA MET A 119 0.78 10.51 -6.16
C MET A 119 -0.66 10.28 -5.65
N VAL A 120 -1.67 10.40 -6.51
CA VAL A 120 -3.07 10.15 -6.14
C VAL A 120 -3.25 8.70 -5.70
N CYS A 121 -2.66 7.72 -6.42
CA CYS A 121 -2.67 6.32 -6.01
C CYS A 121 -1.99 6.12 -4.64
N LEU A 122 -0.85 6.78 -4.39
CA LEU A 122 -0.15 6.69 -3.11
C LEU A 122 -1.00 7.27 -1.96
N ILE A 123 -1.60 8.45 -2.17
CA ILE A 123 -2.47 9.09 -1.18
C ILE A 123 -3.65 8.17 -0.86
N ALA A 124 -4.30 7.61 -1.88
CA ALA A 124 -5.43 6.71 -1.67
C ALA A 124 -5.00 5.40 -0.96
N SER A 125 -3.79 4.87 -1.22
CA SER A 125 -3.22 3.77 -0.42
C SER A 125 -3.03 4.14 1.05
N LEU A 126 -2.48 5.33 1.34
CA LEU A 126 -2.30 5.83 2.70
C LEU A 126 -3.64 6.06 3.41
N VAL A 127 -4.66 6.56 2.71
CA VAL A 127 -6.01 6.69 3.25
C VAL A 127 -6.61 5.32 3.59
N ALA A 128 -6.47 4.33 2.70
CA ALA A 128 -6.90 2.96 2.98
C ALA A 128 -6.15 2.36 4.19
N PHE A 129 -4.86 2.67 4.33
CA PHE A 129 -4.07 2.29 5.50
C PHE A 129 -4.57 2.94 6.79
N ILE A 130 -4.93 4.23 6.78
CA ILE A 130 -5.55 4.89 7.95
C ILE A 130 -6.85 4.18 8.34
N VAL A 131 -7.70 3.85 7.38
CA VAL A 131 -8.97 3.15 7.63
C VAL A 131 -8.72 1.78 8.26
N GLU A 132 -7.73 1.04 7.76
CA GLU A 132 -7.29 -0.24 8.31
C GLU A 132 -6.78 -0.11 9.76
N VAL A 133 -5.95 0.90 10.05
CA VAL A 133 -5.43 1.15 11.39
C VAL A 133 -6.58 1.45 12.35
N ARG A 134 -7.56 2.26 11.92
CA ARG A 134 -8.77 2.56 12.71
C ARG A 134 -9.61 1.30 12.99
N MET A 135 -9.78 0.42 12.00
CA MET A 135 -10.46 -0.87 12.20
C MET A 135 -9.69 -1.78 13.17
N SER A 136 -8.36 -1.81 13.05
CA SER A 136 -7.48 -2.58 13.93
C SER A 136 -7.57 -2.12 15.38
N LEU A 137 -7.57 -0.80 15.60
CA LEU A 137 -7.67 -0.22 16.94
C LEU A 137 -9.04 -0.47 17.57
N ARG A 138 -10.13 -0.43 16.79
CA ARG A 138 -11.47 -0.79 17.28
C ARG A 138 -11.57 -2.27 17.69
N ALA A 139 -10.90 -3.17 16.97
CA ALA A 139 -10.86 -4.59 17.33
C ALA A 139 -9.97 -4.89 18.55
N VAL A 140 -8.99 -4.02 18.84
CA VAL A 140 -8.11 -4.11 20.02
C VAL A 140 -8.69 -3.38 21.23
N HIS A 141 -9.67 -2.48 21.05
CA HIS A 141 -10.41 -1.85 22.15
C HIS A 141 -11.22 -2.91 22.90
N ILE A 142 -10.51 -3.59 23.79
CA ILE A 142 -10.92 -4.19 25.05
C ILE A 142 -12.17 -5.06 24.90
N ARG A 143 -11.94 -6.39 24.90
CA ARG A 143 -12.91 -7.33 25.45
C ARG A 143 -13.22 -6.85 26.88
N ALA A 144 -14.22 -6.00 27.04
CA ALA A 144 -14.73 -5.57 28.34
C ALA A 144 -15.23 -6.79 29.14
N GLU A 145 -15.48 -7.91 28.47
CA GLU A 145 -15.77 -9.22 29.04
C GLU A 145 -14.58 -9.87 29.79
N LEU A 146 -13.34 -9.35 29.68
CA LEU A 146 -12.16 -9.81 30.45
C LEU A 146 -11.69 -8.78 31.49
N LEU A 147 -12.34 -7.61 31.57
CA LEU A 147 -12.24 -6.77 32.75
C LEU A 147 -13.23 -7.34 33.77
N GLU A 148 -12.86 -8.47 34.37
CA GLU A 148 -13.45 -8.91 35.63
C GLU A 148 -13.31 -7.73 36.61
N HIS A 149 -14.41 -6.98 36.78
CA HIS A 149 -14.57 -6.18 37.98
C HIS A 149 -14.51 -7.16 39.14
N SER A 150 -13.39 -7.08 39.85
CA SER A 150 -13.10 -7.76 41.12
C SER A 150 -14.20 -7.51 42.15
#